data_AF-A0A7K3X579-F1
#
_entry.id   AF-A0A7K3X579-F1
#
_cell.length_a   1.000
_cell.length_b   1.000
_cell.length_c   1.000
_cell.angle_alpha   90.00
_cell.angle_beta   90.00
_cell.angle_gamma   90.00
#
_symmetry.space_group_name_H-M   'P 1'
#
loop_
_entity.id
_entity.type
_entity.pdbx_description
1 polymer ?
#
loop_
_entity_poly.entity_id
_entity_poly.type
_entity_poly.pdbx_seq_one_letter_code
_entity_poly.pdbx_strand_id
1 'polypeptide(L)'
;MRKGQKVTVRALTAMPGVPDGSVQHVEWGPRLATLVEAGRYEVLEGEEAERAATADLEPPDASQPTPAPTTDADGDGKTRRARR
;
A
#
# COMPACT_ATOMS: atom_id res chain seq x y z
N MET A 1 1.48 -25.92 -17.19
CA MET A 1 2.25 -26.11 -15.95
C MET A 1 3.06 -24.84 -15.67
N ARG A 2 2.80 -24.13 -14.57
CA ARG A 2 3.45 -22.84 -14.22
C ARG A 2 4.78 -23.04 -13.43
N LYS A 3 5.52 -24.14 -13.60
CA LYS A 3 6.71 -24.43 -12.74
C LYS A 3 7.82 -23.40 -12.97
N GLY A 4 8.29 -22.78 -11.88
CA GLY A 4 9.37 -21.77 -11.92
C GLY A 4 8.93 -20.36 -12.30
N GLN A 5 7.62 -20.12 -12.43
CA GLN A 5 7.08 -18.79 -12.67
C GLN A 5 7.02 -18.00 -11.35
N LYS A 6 7.54 -16.77 -11.33
CA LYS A 6 7.33 -15.87 -10.19
C LYS A 6 5.87 -15.43 -10.17
N VAL A 7 5.20 -15.66 -9.04
CA VAL A 7 3.81 -15.29 -8.81
C VAL A 7 3.68 -14.47 -7.53
N THR A 8 2.65 -13.64 -7.48
CA THR A 8 2.25 -12.95 -6.27
C THR A 8 1.14 -13.76 -5.62
N VAL A 9 1.30 -14.08 -4.34
CA VAL A 9 0.29 -14.82 -3.57
C VAL A 9 -0.09 -14.07 -2.31
N ARG A 10 -1.36 -14.18 -1.91
CA ARG A 10 -1.90 -13.64 -0.66
C ARG A 10 -2.26 -14.78 0.28
N ALA A 11 -1.83 -14.70 1.53
CA ALA A 11 -2.25 -15.65 2.56
C ALA A 11 -3.72 -15.38 2.94
N LEU A 12 -4.56 -16.40 2.89
CA LEU A 12 -5.97 -16.34 3.31
C LEU A 12 -6.17 -16.78 4.77
N THR A 13 -5.10 -17.23 5.41
CA THR A 13 -5.10 -17.71 6.80
C THR A 13 -3.75 -17.44 7.42
N ALA A 14 -3.74 -16.97 8.67
CA ALA A 14 -2.51 -16.81 9.45
C ALA A 14 -1.76 -18.14 9.62
N MET A 15 -0.47 -18.14 9.32
CA MET A 15 0.45 -19.27 9.47
C MET A 15 1.69 -18.84 10.27
N PRO A 16 2.48 -19.80 10.80
CA PRO A 16 3.72 -19.49 11.49
C PRO A 16 4.66 -18.66 10.59
N GLY A 17 4.89 -17.40 10.97
CA GLY A 17 5.71 -16.46 10.20
C GLY A 17 5.02 -15.78 9.01
N VAL A 18 3.73 -16.02 8.78
CA VAL A 18 2.95 -15.38 7.70
C VAL A 18 1.62 -14.86 8.28
N PRO A 19 1.45 -13.53 8.41
CA PRO A 19 0.20 -12.95 8.85
C PRO A 19 -0.96 -13.25 7.88
N ASP A 20 -2.18 -13.20 8.41
CA ASP A 20 -3.38 -13.25 7.57
C ASP A 20 -3.40 -12.07 6.59
N GLY A 21 -3.77 -12.33 5.34
CA GLY A 21 -3.81 -11.32 4.29
C GLY A 21 -2.45 -10.91 3.74
N SER A 22 -1.32 -11.46 4.23
CA SER A 22 0.01 -11.08 3.75
C SER A 22 0.27 -11.48 2.31
N VAL A 23 0.80 -10.54 1.54
CA VAL A 23 1.18 -10.73 0.14
C VAL A 23 2.66 -11.11 0.07
N GLN A 24 3.00 -12.11 -0.75
CA GLN A 24 4.36 -12.58 -0.97
C GLN A 24 4.64 -12.81 -2.46
N HIS A 25 5.86 -12.50 -2.88
CA HIS A 25 6.37 -12.78 -4.22
C HIS A 25 7.23 -14.04 -4.19
N VAL A 26 6.69 -15.15 -4.68
CA VAL A 26 7.35 -16.47 -4.59
C VAL A 26 7.32 -17.20 -5.92
N GLU A 27 8.23 -18.14 -6.10
CA GLU A 27 8.22 -19.00 -7.28
C GLU A 27 7.14 -20.08 -7.17
N TRP A 28 6.44 -20.31 -8.28
CA TRP A 28 5.45 -21.35 -8.40
C TRP A 28 6.10 -22.73 -8.36
N GLY A 29 5.87 -23.43 -7.24
CA GLY A 29 6.35 -24.77 -6.98
C GLY A 29 5.22 -25.72 -6.56
N PRO A 30 5.51 -27.04 -6.47
CA PRO A 30 4.53 -28.05 -6.10
C PRO A 30 3.95 -27.81 -4.69
N ARG A 31 4.78 -27.36 -3.74
CA ARG A 31 4.34 -27.03 -2.38
C ARG A 31 3.37 -25.87 -2.36
N LEU A 32 3.62 -24.82 -3.15
CA LEU A 32 2.74 -23.67 -3.25
C LEU A 32 1.40 -24.07 -3.89
N ALA A 33 1.44 -24.88 -4.94
CA ALA A 33 0.23 -25.39 -5.59
C ALA A 33 -0.69 -26.13 -4.60
N THR A 34 -0.14 -27.00 -3.74
CA THR A 34 -0.93 -27.68 -2.69
C THR A 34 -1.54 -26.71 -1.69
N LEU A 35 -0.83 -25.64 -1.33
CA LEU A 35 -1.35 -24.68 -0.36
C LEU A 35 -2.45 -23.77 -0.97
N VAL A 36 -2.33 -23.45 -2.25
CA VAL A 36 -3.37 -22.75 -3.01
C VAL A 36 -4.60 -23.65 -3.16
N GLU A 37 -4.41 -24.91 -3.54
CA GLU A 37 -5.50 -25.89 -3.66
C GLU A 37 -6.21 -26.15 -2.31
N ALA A 38 -5.46 -26.12 -1.21
CA ALA A 38 -6.01 -26.20 0.14
C ALA A 38 -6.69 -24.90 0.64
N GLY A 39 -6.77 -23.86 -0.20
CA GLY A 39 -7.40 -22.58 0.14
C GLY A 39 -6.64 -21.75 1.17
N ARG A 40 -5.33 -22.00 1.36
CA ARG A 40 -4.50 -21.23 2.30
C ARG A 40 -3.82 -20.03 1.67
N TYR A 41 -3.60 -20.08 0.36
CA TYR A 41 -3.09 -18.97 -0.43
C TYR A 41 -3.98 -18.74 -1.64
N GLU A 42 -4.07 -17.49 -2.05
CA GLU A 42 -4.69 -17.05 -3.28
C GLU A 42 -3.62 -16.49 -4.21
N VAL A 43 -3.69 -16.80 -5.50
CA VAL A 43 -2.76 -16.26 -6.51
C VAL A 43 -3.35 -14.96 -7.03
N LEU A 44 -2.62 -13.87 -6.85
CA LEU A 44 -3.00 -12.59 -7.42
C LEU A 44 -2.43 -12.51 -8.85
N GLU A 45 -3.29 -12.30 -9.84
CA GLU A 45 -2.90 -12.08 -11.24
C GLU A 45 -3.36 -10.70 -11.71
N GLY A 46 -2.60 -10.06 -12.60
CA GLY A 46 -2.98 -8.77 -13.20
C GLY A 46 -2.98 -7.59 -12.22
N GLU A 47 -4.07 -6.81 -12.22
CA GLU A 47 -4.20 -5.53 -11.50
C GLU A 47 -4.06 -5.69 -9.97
N GLU A 48 -4.49 -6.83 -9.42
CA GLU A 48 -4.33 -7.14 -7.99
C GLU A 48 -2.87 -7.39 -7.61
N ALA A 49 -2.07 -7.97 -8.51
CA ALA A 49 -0.64 -8.15 -8.28
C ALA A 49 0.10 -6.80 -8.34
N GLU A 50 -0.27 -5.90 -9.25
CA GLU A 50 0.28 -4.54 -9.33
C GLU A 50 -0.08 -3.69 -8.10
N ARG A 51 -1.34 -3.75 -7.66
CA ARG A 51 -1.78 -3.09 -6.42
C ARG A 51 -1.03 -3.61 -5.21
N ALA A 52 -0.84 -4.92 -5.11
CA ALA A 52 -0.15 -5.52 -3.99
C ALA A 52 1.35 -5.22 -3.99
N ALA A 53 1.99 -5.16 -5.17
CA ALA A 53 3.37 -4.71 -5.31
C ALA A 53 3.54 -3.22 -4.97
N THR A 54 2.53 -2.39 -5.26
CA THR A 54 2.54 -0.97 -4.91
C THR A 54 2.31 -0.75 -3.41
N ALA A 55 1.45 -1.55 -2.78
CA ALA A 55 1.16 -1.48 -1.34
C ALA A 55 2.35 -1.88 -0.45
N ASP A 56 3.26 -2.75 -0.92
CA ASP A 56 4.51 -3.08 -0.23
C ASP A 56 5.56 -1.95 -0.31
N LEU A 57 5.44 -1.09 -1.34
CA LEU A 57 6.30 0.07 -1.57
C LEU A 57 5.77 1.37 -0.95
N GLU A 58 4.49 1.42 -0.57
CA GLU A 58 3.94 2.52 0.21
C GLU A 58 4.36 2.32 1.68
N PRO A 59 5.33 3.09 2.21
CA PRO A 59 5.40 3.25 3.66
C PRO A 59 4.02 3.74 4.15
N PRO A 60 3.65 3.48 5.41
CA PRO A 60 2.44 4.05 6.00
C PRO A 60 2.62 5.57 6.19
N ASP A 61 2.70 6.31 5.09
CA ASP A 61 2.68 7.76 5.05
C ASP A 61 1.32 8.19 4.48
N ALA A 62 0.29 7.75 5.19
CA ALA A 62 -0.87 8.57 5.41
C ALA A 62 -0.49 9.74 6.35
N SER A 63 0.60 10.47 6.07
CA SER A 63 0.64 11.87 6.43
C SER A 63 -0.32 12.54 5.47
N GLN A 64 -1.53 12.75 5.98
CA GLN A 64 -2.42 13.81 5.55
C GLN A 64 -1.60 14.98 5.00
N PRO A 65 -2.02 15.64 3.90
CA PRO A 65 -1.38 16.89 3.52
C PRO A 65 -1.50 17.81 4.72
N THR A 66 -0.41 18.04 5.45
CA THR A 66 -0.36 19.08 6.47
C THR A 66 -0.71 20.35 5.71
N PRO A 67 -1.88 20.98 5.93
CA PRO A 67 -2.13 22.26 5.32
C PRO A 67 -1.00 23.16 5.78
N ALA A 68 -0.30 23.78 4.84
CA ALA A 68 0.78 24.72 5.13
C ALA A 68 0.31 25.67 6.24
N PRO A 69 1.14 26.00 7.24
CA PRO A 69 0.80 27.10 8.12
C PRO A 69 0.66 28.32 7.23
N THR A 70 -0.59 28.74 6.98
CA THR A 70 -0.86 30.11 6.57
C THR A 70 -0.35 30.93 7.74
N THR A 71 0.84 31.50 7.56
CA THR A 71 1.23 32.69 8.30
C THR A 71 0.18 33.72 7.97
N ASP A 72 -0.82 33.82 8.85
CA ASP A 72 -1.61 35.02 9.02
C ASP A 72 -0.59 36.09 9.41
N ALA A 73 -0.09 36.80 8.41
CA ALA A 73 0.67 38.01 8.62
C ALA A 73 -0.33 39.00 9.22
N ASP A 74 -0.25 39.05 10.54
CA ASP A 74 -0.68 40.11 11.44
C ASP A 74 -0.80 41.44 10.70
N GLY A 75 -1.99 42.02 10.79
CA GLY A 75 -2.44 43.10 9.93
C GLY A 75 -1.60 44.35 10.04
N ASP A 76 -1.15 44.88 8.90
CA ASP A 76 -0.86 46.31 8.75
C ASP A 76 -1.85 46.89 7.74
N GLY A 77 -3.10 46.96 8.18
CA GLY A 77 -4.10 47.80 7.56
C GLY A 77 -3.90 49.24 8.02
N LYS A 78 -3.46 50.09 7.07
CA LYS A 78 -4.17 51.32 6.65
C LYS A 78 -3.37 52.62 6.80
N THR A 79 -2.56 52.89 5.78
CA THR A 79 -2.32 54.27 5.33
C THR A 79 -3.65 54.93 4.94
N ARG A 80 -4.11 55.92 5.72
CA ARG A 80 -5.10 56.92 5.27
C ARG A 80 -4.70 58.32 5.70
N ARG A 81 -4.02 59.03 4.80
CA ARG A 81 -4.14 60.49 4.68
C ARG A 81 -5.58 60.82 4.28
N ALA A 82 -6.28 61.69 5.02
CA ALA A 82 -7.19 62.71 4.47
C ALA A 82 -7.81 63.61 5.57
N ARG A 83 -7.37 64.88 5.58
CA ARG A 83 -8.12 66.14 5.80
C ARG A 83 -9.43 66.09 6.60
N ARG A 84 -9.45 66.74 7.78
CA ARG A 84 -10.18 68.00 8.03
C ARG A 84 -9.75 68.63 9.35
#